data_AF-A0A7U3UMT2-F1
#
_entry.id   AF-A0A7U3UMT2-F1
#
_cell.length_a   1.000
_cell.length_b   1.000
_cell.length_c   1.000
_cell.angle_alpha   90.00
_cell.angle_beta   90.00
_cell.angle_gamma   90.00
#
_symmetry.space_group_name_H-M   'P 1'
#
loop_
_entity.id
_entity.type
_entity.pdbx_description
1 polymer ?
#
loop_
_entity_poly.entity_id
_entity_poly.type
_entity_poly.pdbx_seq_one_letter_code
_entity_poly.pdbx_strand_id
1 'polypeptide(L)'
;MSEAVVLTLSRTPVPKATLAPTKARSPHVAVVYATAAGDVMCFDGRPVPSTRLWFSRYRHRYEVDLRGFSGEARVGRNPLVSSDGVHLFDVRVSFECGLNGPKGAEEWVRSGLVDALPTVHWYITGVCRGAGGGFGIEDAAGLEAELNARFAEPADIGAGLILSDVRVAVRPDARSLAFLDTLLEAERRERTGRAEHVPDLGEQRRSIELGAIRQEADIAAALQRRNAFAYLLTSAEDLVNQHLAMHPTDTAGAVEMRMRLESARAARAEQQETQAMTLLELLVNKDMILPGDLNTMRDQFLGLAGRAAGAAPPAALPGPAAAAPALPAGTTTPWAAPLGTEGTWQPAGAPGALPGAPDTRLYEPTLAAPPVTPVSAVPLTALVYLVLDESLDTPCLDELNRGLRSLHDGLSADPAVSAALRLCVVGMAGDPAVRLGLARVGPGTRTPILLRRSGLSYERAFRSLRTLLPQDVTLVRAEGARVLRPVVFLLSGGKPADGEEWQDALHGLTDEASHSSAPRIIACGLGEADPLAISRIASRPELAHMAPRPSEPVAAAHTWAVFVRDRVRDYGRRLAAGGTEFGLAGPDGFRPAGDAL
;
A
#
# COMPACT_ATOMS: atom_id res chain seq x y z
N MET A 1 14.79 -24.14 -37.55
CA MET A 1 15.09 -25.28 -38.44
C MET A 1 16.48 -25.09 -39.01
N SER A 2 17.30 -26.13 -39.06
CA SER A 2 18.71 -26.02 -39.46
C SER A 2 19.03 -26.75 -40.77
N GLU A 3 18.05 -27.44 -41.37
CA GLU A 3 18.21 -28.18 -42.61
C GLU A 3 17.55 -27.41 -43.75
N ALA A 4 18.33 -27.07 -44.78
CA ALA A 4 17.89 -26.25 -45.90
C ALA A 4 16.81 -26.97 -46.73
N VAL A 5 15.74 -26.27 -47.10
CA VAL A 5 14.67 -26.82 -47.93
C VAL A 5 14.92 -26.42 -49.38
N VAL A 6 15.52 -27.33 -50.13
CA VAL A 6 15.83 -27.13 -51.55
C VAL A 6 14.67 -27.63 -52.40
N LEU A 7 13.90 -26.72 -52.99
CA LEU A 7 12.75 -27.03 -53.85
C LEU A 7 13.16 -27.33 -55.31
N THR A 8 14.41 -27.01 -55.68
CA THR A 8 14.95 -27.24 -57.04
C THR A 8 15.66 -28.58 -57.09
N LEU A 9 15.05 -29.58 -57.72
CA LEU A 9 15.54 -30.96 -57.78
C LEU A 9 16.70 -31.13 -58.76
N SER A 10 16.64 -30.48 -59.92
CA SER A 10 17.70 -30.56 -60.93
C SER A 10 17.75 -29.34 -61.86
N ARG A 11 18.96 -29.00 -62.30
CA ARG A 11 19.22 -27.99 -63.34
C ARG A 11 19.97 -28.66 -64.49
N THR A 12 19.34 -28.78 -65.65
CA THR A 12 19.95 -29.41 -66.84
C THR A 12 19.94 -28.46 -68.04
N PRO A 13 20.99 -28.45 -68.88
CA PRO A 13 20.96 -27.70 -70.14
C PRO A 13 19.95 -28.35 -71.10
N VAL A 14 19.18 -27.54 -71.82
CA VAL A 14 18.19 -28.05 -72.79
C VAL A 14 18.93 -28.73 -73.94
N PRO A 15 18.75 -30.04 -74.19
CA PRO A 15 19.44 -30.74 -75.26
C PRO A 15 18.86 -30.30 -76.61
N LYS A 16 19.63 -29.52 -77.38
CA LYS A 16 19.25 -29.01 -78.70
C LYS A 16 19.58 -29.96 -79.86
N ALA A 17 20.05 -31.17 -79.60
CA ALA A 17 20.59 -32.08 -80.63
C ALA A 17 20.06 -33.52 -80.58
N THR A 18 19.32 -33.92 -79.54
CA THR A 18 18.88 -35.32 -79.35
C THR A 18 17.38 -35.38 -79.04
N LEU A 19 16.64 -36.09 -79.88
CA LEU A 19 15.21 -36.41 -79.72
C LEU A 19 15.03 -37.48 -78.63
N ALA A 20 15.43 -37.18 -77.40
CA ALA A 20 15.15 -38.07 -76.28
C ALA A 20 13.66 -37.93 -75.90
N PRO A 21 12.93 -39.04 -75.70
CA PRO A 21 11.55 -38.97 -75.24
C PRO A 21 11.53 -38.34 -73.85
N THR A 22 10.66 -37.36 -73.66
CA THR A 22 10.52 -36.71 -72.36
C THR A 22 9.92 -37.73 -71.40
N LYS A 23 10.74 -38.25 -70.46
CA LYS A 23 10.32 -39.24 -69.48
C LYS A 23 9.05 -38.73 -68.78
N ALA A 24 7.95 -39.47 -68.94
CA ALA A 24 6.75 -39.28 -68.15
C ALA A 24 7.13 -39.38 -66.67
N ARG A 25 6.80 -38.38 -65.86
CA ARG A 25 7.11 -38.45 -64.43
C ARG A 25 6.23 -37.58 -63.55
N SER A 26 6.08 -38.14 -62.36
CA SER A 26 5.39 -37.78 -61.13
C SER A 26 4.53 -36.51 -61.16
N PRO A 27 3.24 -36.58 -60.75
CA PRO A 27 2.29 -35.47 -60.81
C PRO A 27 2.66 -34.25 -59.94
N HIS A 28 3.72 -34.34 -59.14
CA HIS A 28 4.14 -33.33 -58.17
C HIS A 28 5.37 -32.52 -58.59
N VAL A 29 5.89 -32.71 -59.81
CA VAL A 29 7.10 -32.00 -60.28
C VAL A 29 6.72 -31.05 -61.42
N ALA A 30 7.01 -29.75 -61.25
CA ALA A 30 6.87 -28.75 -62.30
C ALA A 30 8.17 -28.63 -63.11
N VAL A 31 8.04 -28.45 -64.42
CA VAL A 31 9.18 -28.21 -65.31
C VAL A 31 9.14 -26.78 -65.82
N VAL A 32 10.20 -26.04 -65.51
CA VAL A 32 10.32 -24.62 -65.81
C VAL A 32 11.52 -24.40 -66.74
N TYR A 33 11.32 -23.63 -67.81
CA TYR A 33 12.36 -23.33 -68.78
C TYR A 33 12.81 -21.87 -68.67
N ALA A 34 14.14 -21.64 -68.66
CA ALA A 34 14.72 -20.30 -68.63
C ALA A 34 15.53 -19.98 -69.90
N THR A 35 15.39 -18.75 -70.39
CA THR A 35 16.19 -18.19 -71.48
C THR A 35 17.53 -17.63 -70.97
N ALA A 36 18.44 -17.31 -71.88
CA ALA A 36 19.70 -16.64 -71.53
C ALA A 36 19.51 -15.19 -71.04
N ALA A 37 18.34 -14.59 -71.29
CA ALA A 37 17.99 -13.24 -70.89
C ALA A 37 17.28 -13.16 -69.52
N GLY A 38 17.02 -14.30 -68.88
CA GLY A 38 16.32 -14.35 -67.59
C GLY A 38 14.80 -14.53 -67.69
N ASP A 39 14.21 -14.54 -68.89
CA ASP A 39 12.80 -14.87 -69.07
C ASP A 39 12.55 -16.34 -68.78
N VAL A 40 11.58 -16.61 -67.91
CA VAL A 40 11.20 -17.93 -67.43
C VAL A 40 9.77 -18.21 -67.87
N MET A 41 9.49 -19.42 -68.38
CA MET A 41 8.14 -19.87 -68.69
C MET A 41 7.89 -21.28 -68.18
N CYS A 42 6.78 -21.47 -67.47
CA CYS A 42 6.25 -22.78 -67.08
C CYS A 42 5.13 -23.22 -68.06
N PHE A 43 5.19 -24.46 -68.54
CA PHE A 43 4.16 -25.04 -69.42
C PHE A 43 3.34 -26.05 -68.62
N ASP A 44 2.26 -25.63 -67.95
CA ASP A 44 1.19 -26.46 -67.33
C ASP A 44 1.60 -27.83 -66.75
N GLY A 45 2.78 -27.94 -66.12
CA GLY A 45 3.33 -29.22 -65.64
C GLY A 45 3.63 -30.26 -66.73
N ARG A 46 3.50 -29.92 -68.03
CA ARG A 46 3.79 -30.81 -69.16
C ARG A 46 5.03 -30.34 -69.91
N PRO A 47 6.02 -31.21 -70.13
CA PRO A 47 7.18 -30.82 -70.89
C PRO A 47 6.82 -30.51 -72.35
N VAL A 48 7.40 -29.45 -72.89
CA VAL A 48 7.27 -29.09 -74.29
C VAL A 48 7.90 -30.19 -75.17
N PRO A 49 7.25 -30.64 -76.26
CA PRO A 49 7.82 -31.63 -77.15
C PRO A 49 9.12 -31.11 -77.79
N SER A 50 10.10 -32.01 -77.95
CA SER A 50 11.48 -31.70 -78.35
C SER A 50 11.60 -30.92 -79.66
N THR A 51 10.66 -31.10 -80.59
CA THR A 51 10.57 -30.37 -81.87
C THR A 51 10.29 -28.87 -81.70
N ARG A 52 9.56 -28.48 -80.64
CA ARG A 52 9.24 -27.07 -80.34
C ARG A 52 10.34 -26.41 -79.49
N LEU A 53 11.11 -27.19 -78.74
CA LEU A 53 12.29 -26.70 -78.00
C LEU A 53 13.48 -26.40 -78.92
N TRP A 54 13.59 -27.09 -80.06
CA TRP A 54 14.68 -26.93 -81.04
C TRP A 54 14.84 -25.49 -81.54
N PHE A 55 13.73 -24.83 -81.87
CA PHE A 55 13.69 -23.44 -82.35
C PHE A 55 13.49 -22.41 -81.23
N SER A 56 13.51 -22.84 -79.96
CA SER A 56 13.22 -21.97 -78.83
C SER A 56 14.44 -21.22 -78.29
N ARG A 57 14.17 -20.10 -77.62
CA ARG A 57 15.17 -19.26 -76.94
C ARG A 57 15.62 -19.82 -75.58
N TYR A 58 15.03 -20.93 -75.11
CA TYR A 58 15.32 -21.53 -73.81
C TYR A 58 16.67 -22.26 -73.81
N ARG A 59 17.39 -22.19 -72.68
CA ARG A 59 18.75 -22.74 -72.50
C ARG A 59 18.86 -23.68 -71.30
N HIS A 60 18.11 -23.43 -70.23
CA HIS A 60 18.13 -24.26 -69.02
C HIS A 60 16.74 -24.79 -68.67
N ARG A 61 16.70 -26.03 -68.20
CA ARG A 61 15.52 -26.72 -67.65
C ARG A 61 15.70 -26.89 -66.15
N TYR A 62 14.71 -26.45 -65.39
CA TYR A 62 14.61 -26.62 -63.95
C TYR A 62 13.47 -27.59 -63.63
N GLU A 63 13.74 -28.59 -62.79
CA GLU A 63 12.73 -29.45 -62.19
C GLU A 63 12.49 -28.97 -60.75
N VAL A 64 11.26 -28.56 -60.45
CA VAL A 64 10.88 -27.97 -59.17
C VAL A 64 9.86 -28.88 -58.49
N ASP A 65 10.08 -29.23 -57.23
CA ASP A 65 9.12 -29.99 -56.43
C ASP A 65 7.98 -29.07 -55.98
N LEU A 66 6.74 -29.48 -56.23
CA LEU A 66 5.54 -28.75 -55.80
C LEU A 66 5.01 -29.23 -54.44
N ARG A 67 5.62 -30.25 -53.83
CA ARG A 67 5.19 -30.75 -52.52
C ARG A 67 5.31 -29.67 -51.45
N GLY A 68 4.29 -29.60 -50.61
CA GLY A 68 4.37 -28.83 -49.38
C GLY A 68 5.40 -29.44 -48.43
N PHE A 69 6.11 -28.58 -47.71
CA PHE A 69 6.98 -28.95 -46.60
C PHE A 69 6.43 -28.33 -45.32
N SER A 70 6.51 -29.07 -44.22
CA SER A 70 6.13 -28.59 -42.89
C SER A 70 7.36 -28.27 -42.06
N GLY A 71 7.21 -27.33 -41.14
CA GLY A 71 8.32 -26.85 -40.33
C GLY A 71 7.88 -26.30 -38.98
N GLU A 72 8.76 -26.42 -37.99
CA GLU A 72 8.61 -25.76 -36.69
C GLU A 72 9.71 -24.70 -36.52
N ALA A 73 9.30 -23.45 -36.33
CA ALA A 73 10.15 -22.32 -36.03
C ALA A 73 9.95 -21.84 -34.60
N ARG A 74 11.06 -21.53 -33.92
CA ARG A 74 11.06 -20.78 -32.66
C ARG A 74 11.64 -19.41 -32.91
N VAL A 75 10.99 -18.37 -32.41
CA VAL A 75 11.45 -16.98 -32.54
C VAL A 75 12.55 -16.71 -31.50
N GLY A 76 13.69 -17.41 -31.62
CA GLY A 76 14.71 -17.46 -30.56
C GLY A 76 15.83 -16.41 -30.64
N ARG A 77 16.14 -15.87 -31.83
CA ARG A 77 17.25 -14.89 -32.00
C ARG A 77 16.91 -13.48 -31.52
N ASN A 78 15.62 -13.18 -31.35
CA ASN A 78 15.13 -11.92 -30.81
C ASN A 78 13.72 -12.17 -30.23
N PRO A 79 13.59 -12.47 -28.93
CA PRO A 79 12.33 -12.83 -28.32
C PRO A 79 11.34 -11.66 -28.39
N LEU A 80 10.05 -11.99 -28.42
CA LEU A 80 9.00 -10.98 -28.47
C LEU A 80 8.88 -10.31 -27.10
N VAL A 81 9.04 -8.99 -27.07
CA VAL A 81 8.90 -8.21 -25.84
C VAL A 81 7.42 -7.86 -25.65
N SER A 82 6.92 -8.05 -24.44
CA SER A 82 5.58 -7.64 -24.04
C SER A 82 5.44 -6.12 -24.00
N SER A 83 4.20 -5.61 -23.93
CA SER A 83 3.87 -4.19 -23.86
C SER A 83 4.53 -3.45 -22.70
N ASP A 84 4.94 -4.17 -21.66
CA ASP A 84 5.66 -3.65 -20.50
C ASP A 84 7.18 -3.47 -20.72
N GLY A 85 7.72 -3.93 -21.85
CA GLY A 85 9.11 -3.73 -22.24
C GLY A 85 10.13 -4.59 -21.47
N VAL A 86 9.67 -5.40 -20.52
CA VAL A 86 10.53 -6.16 -19.59
C VAL A 86 10.35 -7.66 -19.76
N HIS A 87 9.12 -8.10 -19.97
CA HIS A 87 8.78 -9.52 -20.07
C HIS A 87 8.82 -10.01 -21.51
N LEU A 88 9.15 -11.29 -21.67
CA LEU A 88 9.39 -11.89 -22.97
C LEU A 88 8.40 -13.05 -23.22
N PHE A 89 7.98 -13.19 -24.47
CA PHE A 89 7.22 -14.34 -24.94
C PHE A 89 8.13 -15.30 -25.71
N ASP A 90 8.04 -16.58 -25.37
CA ASP A 90 8.51 -17.69 -26.19
C ASP A 90 7.41 -18.07 -27.18
N VAL A 91 7.69 -17.85 -28.47
CA VAL A 91 6.73 -18.11 -29.55
C VAL A 91 7.23 -19.25 -30.43
N ARG A 92 6.38 -20.27 -30.53
CA ARG A 92 6.58 -21.44 -31.35
C ARG A 92 5.55 -21.44 -32.48
N VAL A 93 6.04 -21.57 -33.71
CA VAL A 93 5.22 -21.54 -34.91
C VAL A 93 5.42 -22.83 -35.67
N SER A 94 4.36 -23.60 -35.86
CA SER A 94 4.32 -24.72 -36.80
C SER A 94 3.60 -24.26 -38.07
N PHE A 95 4.16 -24.55 -39.24
CA PHE A 95 3.61 -24.11 -40.52
C PHE A 95 3.75 -25.19 -41.59
N GLU A 96 2.88 -25.12 -42.60
CA GLU A 96 3.05 -25.83 -43.88
C GLU A 96 3.25 -24.81 -45.00
N CYS A 97 4.20 -25.04 -45.90
CA CYS A 97 4.49 -24.14 -47.01
C CYS A 97 4.64 -24.93 -48.30
N GLY A 98 4.08 -24.42 -49.40
CA GLY A 98 4.19 -25.02 -50.73
C GLY A 98 4.20 -23.98 -51.83
N LEU A 99 4.42 -24.41 -53.07
CA LEU A 99 4.38 -23.50 -54.22
C LEU A 99 2.94 -23.31 -54.74
N ASN A 100 2.63 -22.10 -55.22
CA ASN A 100 1.34 -21.77 -55.85
C ASN A 100 1.22 -22.39 -57.26
N GLY A 101 1.20 -23.72 -57.32
CA GLY A 101 1.11 -24.50 -58.54
C GLY A 101 2.19 -24.15 -59.57
N PRO A 102 1.90 -24.27 -60.88
CA PRO A 102 2.88 -24.08 -61.94
C PRO A 102 3.35 -22.62 -62.10
N LYS A 103 2.51 -21.64 -61.72
CA LYS A 103 2.87 -20.22 -61.75
C LYS A 103 3.86 -19.86 -60.63
N GLY A 104 3.65 -20.40 -59.43
CA GLY A 104 4.58 -20.24 -58.31
C GLY A 104 5.97 -20.84 -58.60
N ALA A 105 6.03 -21.98 -59.31
CA ALA A 105 7.30 -22.57 -59.73
C ALA A 105 8.10 -21.70 -60.72
N GLU A 106 7.41 -20.94 -61.59
CA GLU A 106 8.05 -19.98 -62.49
C GLU A 106 8.68 -18.81 -61.73
N GLU A 107 7.97 -18.30 -60.73
CA GLU A 107 8.41 -17.19 -59.89
C GLU A 107 9.54 -17.60 -58.93
N TRP A 108 9.49 -18.83 -58.41
CA TRP A 108 10.59 -19.43 -57.65
C TRP A 108 11.89 -19.48 -58.45
N VAL A 109 11.83 -20.00 -59.68
CA VAL A 109 13.02 -20.08 -60.57
C VAL A 109 13.50 -18.68 -60.99
N ARG A 110 12.59 -17.72 -61.17
CA ARG A 110 12.92 -16.31 -61.44
C ARG A 110 13.61 -15.64 -60.24
N SER A 111 13.21 -15.98 -59.01
CA SER A 111 13.81 -15.42 -57.79
C SER A 111 15.27 -15.84 -57.58
N GLY A 112 15.68 -16.97 -58.17
CA GLY A 112 17.04 -17.52 -58.03
C GLY A 112 17.38 -18.01 -56.62
N LEU A 113 16.40 -18.12 -55.74
CA LEU A 113 16.58 -18.60 -54.37
C LEU A 113 16.88 -20.10 -54.36
N VAL A 114 17.82 -20.50 -53.49
CA VAL A 114 18.24 -21.90 -53.32
C VAL A 114 17.52 -22.57 -52.15
N ASP A 115 17.17 -21.80 -51.12
CA ASP A 115 16.52 -22.26 -49.88
C ASP A 115 15.28 -21.41 -49.60
N ALA A 116 14.15 -22.07 -49.32
CA ALA A 116 12.88 -21.42 -49.04
C ALA A 116 12.74 -20.97 -47.58
N LEU A 117 13.48 -21.60 -46.65
CA LEU A 117 13.34 -21.35 -45.21
C LEU A 117 13.65 -19.91 -44.77
N PRO A 118 14.68 -19.21 -45.28
CA PRO A 118 14.98 -17.84 -44.87
C PRO A 118 13.83 -16.88 -45.18
N THR A 119 13.18 -17.03 -46.33
CA THR A 119 12.05 -16.21 -46.77
C THR A 119 10.82 -16.43 -45.87
N VAL A 120 10.50 -17.70 -45.59
CA VAL A 120 9.41 -18.07 -44.68
C VAL A 120 9.68 -17.56 -43.26
N HIS A 121 10.90 -17.72 -42.75
CA HIS A 121 11.29 -17.27 -41.42
C HIS A 121 11.20 -15.74 -41.28
N TRP A 122 11.62 -14.99 -42.30
CA TRP A 122 11.56 -13.53 -42.28
C TRP A 122 10.12 -13.02 -42.21
N TYR A 123 9.22 -13.61 -43.01
CA TYR A 123 7.80 -13.26 -43.00
C TYR A 123 7.13 -13.55 -41.66
N ILE A 124 7.28 -14.77 -41.15
CA ILE A 124 6.71 -15.18 -39.84
C ILE A 124 7.24 -14.27 -38.74
N THR A 125 8.55 -14.01 -38.71
CA THR A 125 9.17 -13.15 -37.69
C THR A 125 8.67 -11.71 -37.79
N GLY A 126 8.46 -11.18 -39.00
CA GLY A 126 7.92 -9.84 -39.22
C GLY A 126 6.50 -9.69 -38.67
N VAL A 127 5.61 -10.63 -39.00
CA VAL A 127 4.21 -10.62 -38.53
C VAL A 127 4.14 -10.77 -37.00
N CYS A 128 4.91 -11.70 -36.44
CA CYS A 128 4.98 -11.91 -34.99
C CYS A 128 5.46 -10.66 -34.24
N ARG A 129 6.48 -9.94 -34.76
CA ARG A 129 6.97 -8.68 -34.15
C ARG A 129 5.95 -7.56 -34.17
N GLY A 130 5.14 -7.47 -35.22
CA GLY A 130 4.09 -6.45 -35.33
C GLY A 130 2.95 -6.61 -34.31
N ALA A 131 2.77 -7.81 -33.74
CA ALA A 131 1.70 -8.10 -32.78
C ALA A 131 2.15 -8.03 -31.31
N GLY A 132 3.39 -8.40 -31.00
CA GLY A 132 3.87 -8.58 -29.62
C GLY A 132 3.76 -7.35 -28.72
N GLY A 133 3.91 -6.14 -29.27
CA GLY A 133 3.85 -4.90 -28.49
C GLY A 133 2.46 -4.49 -27.98
N GLY A 134 1.39 -5.14 -28.47
CA GLY A 134 0.01 -4.82 -28.09
C GLY A 134 -0.49 -5.53 -26.83
N PHE A 135 0.22 -6.56 -26.35
CA PHE A 135 -0.28 -7.47 -25.30
C PHE A 135 0.64 -7.47 -24.08
N GLY A 136 0.03 -7.38 -22.89
CA GLY A 136 0.70 -7.56 -21.61
C GLY A 136 1.03 -9.03 -21.36
N ILE A 137 2.02 -9.29 -20.48
CA ILE A 137 2.48 -10.66 -20.20
C ILE A 137 1.39 -11.56 -19.60
N GLU A 138 0.39 -10.97 -18.95
CA GLU A 138 -0.78 -11.65 -18.39
C GLU A 138 -1.73 -12.21 -19.47
N ASP A 139 -1.74 -11.62 -20.67
CA ASP A 139 -2.65 -11.98 -21.77
C ASP A 139 -1.92 -12.72 -22.91
N ALA A 140 -1.18 -13.77 -22.55
CA ALA A 140 -0.52 -14.64 -23.52
C ALA A 140 -1.52 -15.36 -24.45
N ALA A 141 -2.72 -15.68 -23.93
CA ALA A 141 -3.77 -16.35 -24.68
C ALA A 141 -4.42 -15.42 -25.73
N GLY A 142 -4.62 -14.13 -25.41
CA GLY A 142 -5.09 -13.14 -26.37
C GLY A 142 -4.09 -12.92 -27.51
N LEU A 143 -2.79 -12.85 -27.21
CA LEU A 143 -1.74 -12.77 -28.22
C LEU A 143 -1.70 -14.01 -29.13
N GLU A 144 -1.90 -15.20 -28.56
CA GLU A 144 -2.01 -16.45 -29.33
C GLU A 144 -3.21 -16.43 -30.29
N ALA A 145 -4.39 -16.02 -29.80
CA ALA A 145 -5.60 -15.94 -30.60
C ALA A 145 -5.46 -14.94 -31.76
N GLU A 146 -4.89 -13.76 -31.49
CA GLU A 146 -4.66 -12.72 -32.50
C GLU A 146 -3.66 -13.17 -33.57
N LEU A 147 -2.56 -13.82 -33.17
CA LEU A 147 -1.59 -14.37 -34.13
C LEU A 147 -2.20 -15.48 -34.98
N ASN A 148 -2.96 -16.40 -34.39
CA ASN A 148 -3.65 -17.45 -35.12
C ASN A 148 -4.72 -16.89 -36.07
N ALA A 149 -5.42 -15.81 -35.69
CA ALA A 149 -6.37 -15.12 -36.56
C ALA A 149 -5.68 -14.49 -37.78
N ARG A 150 -4.50 -13.90 -37.60
CA ARG A 150 -3.73 -13.29 -38.69
C ARG A 150 -3.18 -14.29 -39.70
N PHE A 151 -2.90 -15.52 -39.28
CA PHE A 151 -2.45 -16.58 -40.17
C PHE A 151 -3.58 -17.55 -40.58
N ALA A 152 -4.84 -17.21 -40.32
CA ALA A 152 -5.99 -18.04 -40.68
C ALA A 152 -6.18 -18.15 -42.20
N GLU A 153 -5.83 -17.09 -42.94
CA GLU A 153 -5.88 -17.09 -44.40
C GLU A 153 -4.53 -17.50 -45.01
N PRO A 154 -4.52 -18.31 -46.09
CA PRO A 154 -3.28 -18.65 -46.80
C PRO A 154 -2.62 -17.38 -47.35
N ALA A 155 -1.36 -17.17 -46.98
CA ALA A 155 -0.62 -15.96 -47.35
C ALA A 155 0.44 -16.26 -48.43
N ASP A 156 0.50 -15.43 -49.45
CA ASP A 156 1.59 -15.44 -50.43
C ASP A 156 2.79 -14.68 -49.86
N ILE A 157 3.91 -15.38 -49.65
CA ILE A 157 5.12 -14.84 -49.03
C ILE A 157 6.07 -14.26 -50.10
N GLY A 158 5.73 -14.40 -51.37
CA GLY A 158 6.58 -14.04 -52.49
C GLY A 158 7.49 -15.18 -52.95
N ALA A 159 8.14 -14.99 -54.10
CA ALA A 159 8.85 -16.05 -54.82
C ALA A 159 7.98 -17.29 -55.17
N GLY A 160 6.65 -17.10 -55.24
CA GLY A 160 5.68 -18.16 -55.55
C GLY A 160 5.35 -19.11 -54.40
N LEU A 161 5.76 -18.80 -53.16
CA LEU A 161 5.51 -19.60 -51.96
C LEU A 161 4.21 -19.18 -51.26
N ILE A 162 3.35 -20.16 -50.96
CA ILE A 162 2.16 -19.99 -50.12
C ILE A 162 2.42 -20.62 -48.76
N LEU A 163 2.11 -19.86 -47.71
CA LEU A 163 2.03 -20.35 -46.34
C LEU A 163 0.59 -20.79 -46.04
N SER A 164 0.44 -21.98 -45.50
CA SER A 164 -0.84 -22.60 -45.15
C SER A 164 -0.76 -23.32 -43.80
N ASP A 165 -1.89 -23.46 -43.11
CA ASP A 165 -2.04 -24.14 -41.82
C ASP A 165 -0.94 -23.74 -40.80
N VAL A 166 -0.87 -22.45 -40.50
CA VAL A 166 0.05 -21.93 -39.49
C VAL A 166 -0.62 -21.98 -38.13
N ARG A 167 0.02 -22.65 -37.18
CA ARG A 167 -0.37 -22.61 -35.77
C ARG A 167 0.73 -21.97 -34.95
N VAL A 168 0.33 -20.97 -34.19
CA VAL A 168 1.19 -20.25 -33.27
C VAL A 168 0.80 -20.65 -31.86
N ALA A 169 1.79 -21.07 -31.07
CA ALA A 169 1.66 -21.27 -29.63
C ALA A 169 2.53 -20.22 -28.93
N VAL A 170 1.92 -19.46 -28.04
CA VAL A 170 2.58 -18.37 -27.30
C VAL A 170 2.65 -18.74 -25.84
N ARG A 171 3.85 -18.68 -25.26
CA ARG A 171 4.04 -18.88 -23.82
C ARG A 171 4.89 -17.76 -23.25
N PRO A 172 4.61 -17.26 -22.04
CA PRO A 172 5.55 -16.41 -21.33
C PRO A 172 6.87 -17.16 -21.12
N ASP A 173 7.99 -16.45 -21.15
CA ASP A 173 9.29 -17.06 -20.86
C ASP A 173 9.37 -17.56 -19.41
N ALA A 174 10.40 -18.35 -19.09
CA ALA A 174 10.51 -18.96 -17.77
C ALA A 174 10.60 -17.94 -16.62
N ARG A 175 11.17 -16.74 -16.86
CA ARG A 175 11.28 -15.70 -15.84
C ARG A 175 9.95 -14.97 -15.63
N SER A 176 9.25 -14.68 -16.73
CA SER A 176 7.92 -14.09 -16.78
C SER A 176 6.88 -15.02 -16.14
N LEU A 177 6.95 -16.32 -16.38
CA LEU A 177 6.09 -17.30 -15.70
C LEU A 177 6.30 -17.26 -14.18
N ALA A 178 7.55 -17.28 -13.72
CA ALA A 178 7.84 -17.19 -12.29
C ALA A 178 7.32 -15.89 -11.66
N PHE A 179 7.42 -14.77 -12.38
CA PHE A 179 6.84 -13.50 -11.95
C PHE A 179 5.31 -13.57 -11.85
N LEU A 180 4.63 -14.10 -12.86
CA LEU A 180 3.18 -14.29 -12.84
C LEU A 180 2.72 -15.20 -11.69
N ASP A 181 3.46 -16.27 -11.42
CA ASP A 181 3.18 -17.16 -10.28
C ASP A 181 3.26 -16.39 -8.95
N THR A 182 4.29 -15.54 -8.76
CA THR A 182 4.40 -14.73 -7.54
C THR A 182 3.26 -13.72 -7.36
N LEU A 183 2.76 -13.13 -8.46
CA LEU A 183 1.60 -12.24 -8.42
C LEU A 183 0.33 -13.01 -8.04
N LEU A 184 0.10 -14.17 -8.66
CA LEU A 184 -1.05 -15.02 -8.35
C LEU A 184 -1.03 -15.51 -6.90
N GLU A 185 0.15 -15.86 -6.37
CA GLU A 185 0.31 -16.23 -4.97
C GLU A 185 0.03 -15.06 -4.01
N ALA A 186 0.46 -13.85 -4.37
CA ALA A 186 0.16 -12.66 -3.57
C ALA A 186 -1.34 -12.35 -3.55
N GLU A 187 -2.01 -12.42 -4.70
CA GLU A 187 -3.47 -12.21 -4.78
C GLU A 187 -4.24 -13.28 -4.00
N ARG A 188 -3.83 -14.55 -4.10
CA ARG A 188 -4.42 -15.63 -3.29
C ARG A 188 -4.26 -15.35 -1.81
N ARG A 189 -3.08 -14.94 -1.35
CA ARG A 189 -2.84 -14.57 0.05
C ARG A 189 -3.73 -13.43 0.51
N GLU A 190 -3.92 -12.40 -0.30
CA GLU A 190 -4.82 -11.28 0.04
C GLU A 190 -6.28 -11.75 0.15
N ARG A 191 -6.76 -12.56 -0.80
CA ARG A 191 -8.12 -13.11 -0.78
C ARG A 191 -8.35 -14.00 0.43
N THR A 192 -7.41 -14.88 0.74
CA THR A 192 -7.46 -15.74 1.94
C THR A 192 -7.48 -14.90 3.20
N GLY A 193 -6.56 -13.93 3.34
CA GLY A 193 -6.53 -13.05 4.52
C GLY A 193 -7.81 -12.22 4.68
N ARG A 194 -8.42 -11.75 3.59
CA ARG A 194 -9.72 -11.05 3.65
C ARG A 194 -10.85 -11.98 4.11
N ALA A 195 -10.84 -13.24 3.69
CA ALA A 195 -11.81 -14.24 4.13
C ALA A 195 -11.60 -14.64 5.60
N GLU A 196 -10.36 -14.70 6.07
CA GLU A 196 -9.98 -15.05 7.45
C GLU A 196 -10.18 -13.89 8.44
N HIS A 197 -10.18 -12.64 7.98
CA HIS A 197 -10.31 -11.47 8.85
C HIS A 197 -11.56 -11.50 9.76
N VAL A 198 -12.72 -11.91 9.22
CA VAL A 198 -13.98 -11.96 9.99
C VAL A 198 -13.94 -13.04 11.09
N PRO A 199 -13.59 -14.31 10.80
CA PRO A 199 -13.46 -15.31 11.84
C PRO A 199 -12.38 -14.96 12.87
N ASP A 200 -11.24 -14.37 12.46
CA ASP A 200 -10.17 -13.93 13.35
C ASP A 200 -10.64 -12.85 14.34
N LEU A 201 -11.36 -11.83 13.85
CA LEU A 201 -11.97 -10.83 14.73
C LEU A 201 -12.97 -11.47 15.69
N GLY A 202 -13.73 -12.46 15.22
CA GLY A 202 -14.63 -13.24 16.06
C GLY A 202 -13.90 -14.03 17.15
N GLU A 203 -12.77 -14.65 16.82
CA GLU A 203 -11.93 -15.37 17.77
C GLU A 203 -11.31 -14.44 18.81
N GLN A 204 -10.76 -13.30 18.37
CA GLN A 204 -10.22 -12.29 19.27
C GLN A 204 -11.29 -11.76 20.24
N ARG A 205 -12.49 -11.44 19.75
CA ARG A 205 -13.61 -11.04 20.61
C ARG A 205 -13.96 -12.10 21.65
N ARG A 206 -14.13 -13.35 21.23
CA ARG A 206 -14.39 -14.47 22.16
C ARG A 206 -13.27 -14.62 23.19
N SER A 207 -12.02 -14.43 22.79
CA SER A 207 -10.88 -14.52 23.72
C SER A 207 -10.93 -13.43 24.80
N ILE A 208 -11.29 -12.20 24.42
CA ILE A 208 -11.45 -11.06 25.33
C ILE A 208 -12.63 -11.30 26.28
N GLU A 209 -13.77 -11.75 25.74
CA GLU A 209 -14.95 -12.08 26.55
C GLU A 209 -14.65 -13.19 27.57
N LEU A 210 -13.99 -14.26 27.15
CA LEU A 210 -13.56 -15.34 28.03
C LEU A 210 -12.57 -14.86 29.10
N GLY A 211 -11.67 -13.93 28.75
CA GLY A 211 -10.77 -13.28 29.69
C GLY A 211 -11.51 -12.47 30.76
N ALA A 212 -12.49 -11.66 30.34
CA ALA A 212 -13.32 -10.86 31.24
C ALA A 212 -14.13 -11.74 32.21
N ILE A 213 -14.76 -12.81 31.70
CA ILE A 213 -15.51 -13.76 32.53
C ILE A 213 -14.61 -14.43 33.58
N ARG A 214 -13.39 -14.83 33.19
CA ARG A 214 -12.42 -15.42 34.14
C ARG A 214 -12.02 -14.42 35.22
N GLN A 215 -11.71 -13.20 34.85
CA GLN A 215 -11.32 -12.15 35.80
C GLN A 215 -12.45 -11.83 36.78
N GLU A 216 -13.69 -11.76 36.30
CA GLU A 216 -14.85 -11.54 37.17
C GLU A 216 -15.06 -12.69 38.16
N ALA A 217 -14.90 -13.94 37.70
CA ALA A 217 -14.94 -15.11 38.57
C ALA A 217 -13.84 -15.07 39.64
N ASP A 218 -12.62 -14.65 39.29
CA ASP A 218 -11.50 -14.52 40.22
C ASP A 218 -11.75 -13.44 41.28
N ILE A 219 -12.28 -12.28 40.87
CA ILE A 219 -12.65 -11.18 41.78
C ILE A 219 -13.76 -11.64 42.72
N ALA A 220 -14.80 -12.29 42.21
CA ALA A 220 -15.89 -12.81 43.03
C ALA A 220 -15.39 -13.83 44.06
N ALA A 221 -14.51 -14.75 43.64
CA ALA A 221 -13.88 -15.72 44.54
C ALA A 221 -12.97 -15.04 45.59
N ALA A 222 -12.25 -13.98 45.24
CA ALA A 222 -11.44 -13.21 46.18
C ALA A 222 -12.31 -12.46 47.22
N LEU A 223 -13.42 -11.85 46.78
CA LEU A 223 -14.36 -11.16 47.66
C LEU A 223 -15.08 -12.13 48.60
N GLN A 224 -15.52 -13.29 48.09
CA GLN A 224 -16.11 -14.34 48.93
C GLN A 224 -15.13 -14.83 49.99
N ARG A 225 -13.87 -15.09 49.61
CA ARG A 225 -12.81 -15.45 50.57
C ARG A 225 -12.64 -14.34 51.61
N ARG A 226 -12.52 -13.07 51.20
CA ARG A 226 -12.36 -11.95 52.14
C ARG A 226 -13.53 -11.84 53.12
N ASN A 227 -14.77 -11.96 52.64
CA ASN A 227 -15.96 -11.85 53.47
C ASN A 227 -16.11 -13.03 54.43
N ALA A 228 -15.68 -14.23 54.03
CA ALA A 228 -15.65 -15.41 54.91
C ALA A 228 -14.65 -15.26 56.07
N PHE A 229 -13.67 -14.35 55.99
CA PHE A 229 -12.72 -14.10 57.08
C PHE A 229 -12.93 -12.76 57.79
N ALA A 230 -13.89 -11.94 57.35
CA ALA A 230 -14.13 -10.60 57.89
C ALA A 230 -14.55 -10.61 59.38
N TYR A 231 -15.16 -11.69 59.86
CA TYR A 231 -15.59 -11.87 61.24
C TYR A 231 -14.55 -12.55 62.15
N LEU A 232 -13.40 -12.98 61.60
CA LEU A 232 -12.32 -13.61 62.36
C LEU A 232 -11.22 -12.63 62.79
N LEU A 233 -11.20 -11.39 62.28
CA LEU A 233 -10.10 -10.44 62.51
C LEU A 233 -10.25 -9.64 63.82
N THR A 234 -10.22 -10.35 64.95
CA THR A 234 -10.28 -9.72 66.29
C THR A 234 -8.90 -9.63 66.95
N SER A 235 -7.95 -10.46 66.55
CA SER A 235 -6.60 -10.53 67.14
C SER A 235 -5.47 -10.45 66.11
N ALA A 236 -4.26 -10.11 66.57
CA ALA A 236 -3.05 -10.09 65.74
C ALA A 236 -2.63 -11.48 65.24
N GLU A 237 -3.05 -12.56 65.91
CA GLU A 237 -2.84 -13.94 65.44
C GLU A 237 -3.73 -14.28 64.23
N ASP A 238 -4.93 -13.70 64.17
CA ASP A 238 -5.85 -13.90 63.04
C ASP A 238 -5.31 -13.29 61.74
N LEU A 239 -4.54 -12.21 61.82
CA LEU A 239 -3.85 -11.61 60.68
C LEU A 239 -2.73 -12.51 60.11
N VAL A 240 -1.98 -13.20 60.99
CA VAL A 240 -0.94 -14.15 60.56
C VAL A 240 -1.58 -15.38 59.90
N ASN A 241 -2.68 -15.88 60.46
CA ASN A 241 -3.45 -16.97 59.87
C ASN A 241 -4.11 -16.55 58.54
N GLN A 242 -4.55 -15.29 58.41
CA GLN A 242 -5.06 -14.72 57.17
C GLN A 242 -3.97 -14.67 56.07
N HIS A 243 -2.74 -14.27 56.42
CA HIS A 243 -1.62 -14.25 55.46
C HIS A 243 -1.32 -15.64 54.91
N LEU A 244 -1.27 -16.66 55.78
CA LEU A 244 -1.11 -18.06 55.37
C LEU A 244 -2.25 -18.58 54.50
N ALA A 245 -3.49 -18.18 54.79
CA ALA A 245 -4.64 -18.57 53.98
C ALA A 245 -4.66 -17.91 52.59
N MET A 246 -4.17 -16.67 52.49
CA MET A 246 -4.09 -15.91 51.24
C MET A 246 -2.87 -16.31 50.38
N HIS A 247 -1.78 -16.68 51.03
CA HIS A 247 -0.52 -17.06 50.41
C HIS A 247 -0.04 -18.41 50.99
N PRO A 248 -0.65 -19.55 50.61
CA PRO A 248 -0.33 -20.85 51.20
C PRO A 248 1.11 -21.32 50.92
N THR A 249 1.75 -20.77 49.88
CA THR A 249 3.15 -21.01 49.56
C THR A 249 4.11 -20.08 50.31
N ASP A 250 3.63 -18.98 50.89
CA ASP A 250 4.43 -18.02 51.66
C ASP A 250 4.40 -18.33 53.16
N THR A 251 4.89 -19.52 53.50
CA THR A 251 5.04 -19.95 54.90
C THR A 251 6.15 -19.19 55.61
N ALA A 252 7.16 -18.70 54.88
CA ALA A 252 8.28 -17.95 55.42
C ALA A 252 7.84 -16.59 55.98
N GLY A 253 7.06 -15.82 55.21
CA GLY A 253 6.54 -14.51 55.65
C GLY A 253 5.64 -14.62 56.90
N ALA A 254 4.85 -15.68 57.00
CA ALA A 254 3.99 -15.91 58.16
C ALA A 254 4.76 -16.25 59.44
N VAL A 255 5.82 -17.08 59.34
CA VAL A 255 6.69 -17.41 60.48
C VAL A 255 7.41 -16.16 60.97
N GLU A 256 7.88 -15.30 60.06
CA GLU A 256 8.51 -14.03 60.40
C GLU A 256 7.55 -13.09 61.13
N MET A 257 6.32 -12.94 60.63
CA MET A 257 5.30 -12.13 61.30
C MET A 257 4.98 -12.65 62.71
N ARG A 258 4.94 -13.98 62.91
CA ARG A 258 4.71 -14.57 64.24
C ARG A 258 5.87 -14.32 65.20
N MET A 259 7.11 -14.48 64.74
CA MET A 259 8.31 -14.17 65.54
C MET A 259 8.34 -12.70 65.96
N ARG A 260 7.97 -11.78 65.06
CA ARG A 260 7.86 -10.35 65.41
C ARG A 260 6.81 -10.10 66.49
N LEU A 261 5.64 -10.73 66.40
CA LEU A 261 4.60 -10.59 67.40
C LEU A 261 5.05 -11.07 68.78
N GLU A 262 5.73 -12.22 68.85
CA GLU A 262 6.28 -12.77 70.10
C GLU A 262 7.35 -11.85 70.70
N SER A 263 8.28 -11.33 69.88
CA SER A 263 9.29 -10.39 70.34
C SER A 263 8.69 -9.09 70.88
N ALA A 264 7.61 -8.59 70.26
CA ALA A 264 6.92 -7.39 70.71
C ALA A 264 6.14 -7.62 72.02
N ARG A 265 5.58 -8.82 72.22
CA ARG A 265 4.96 -9.23 73.49
C ARG A 265 6.01 -9.31 74.60
N ALA A 266 7.16 -9.94 74.34
CA ALA A 266 8.26 -10.04 75.29
C ALA A 266 8.78 -8.65 75.69
N ALA A 267 9.05 -7.77 74.73
CA ALA A 267 9.52 -6.42 75.01
C ALA A 267 8.52 -5.59 75.83
N ARG A 268 7.21 -5.74 75.59
CA ARG A 268 6.17 -5.09 76.40
C ARG A 268 6.13 -5.63 77.83
N ALA A 269 6.30 -6.94 78.01
CA ALA A 269 6.35 -7.55 79.34
C ALA A 269 7.56 -7.04 80.14
N GLU A 270 8.74 -6.96 79.52
CA GLU A 270 9.95 -6.40 80.14
C GLU A 270 9.79 -4.92 80.51
N GLN A 271 9.18 -4.12 79.64
CA GLN A 271 8.89 -2.71 79.93
C GLN A 271 7.92 -2.56 81.10
N GLN A 272 6.89 -3.39 81.17
CA GLN A 272 5.93 -3.37 82.27
C GLN A 272 6.57 -3.85 83.59
N GLU A 273 7.43 -4.86 83.54
CA GLU A 273 8.18 -5.32 84.71
C GLU A 273 9.14 -4.23 85.22
N THR A 274 9.84 -3.56 84.31
CA THR A 274 10.71 -2.42 84.64
C THR A 274 9.91 -1.27 85.26
N GLN A 275 8.74 -0.94 84.70
CA GLN A 275 7.85 0.08 85.25
C GLN A 275 7.29 -0.32 86.62
N ALA A 276 6.92 -1.59 86.81
CA ALA A 276 6.45 -2.13 88.08
C ALA A 276 7.55 -2.08 89.15
N MET A 277 8.78 -2.43 88.78
CA MET A 277 9.93 -2.33 89.67
C MET A 277 10.28 -0.89 90.02
N THR A 278 10.23 0.02 89.05
CA THR A 278 10.46 1.46 89.29
C THR A 278 9.37 2.04 90.20
N LEU A 279 8.10 1.63 90.02
CA LEU A 279 6.99 2.00 90.89
C LEU A 279 7.17 1.43 92.31
N LEU A 280 7.62 0.19 92.44
CA LEU A 280 7.93 -0.44 93.73
C LEU A 280 9.07 0.30 94.44
N GLU A 281 10.15 0.64 93.74
CA GLU A 281 11.26 1.44 94.26
C GLU A 281 10.79 2.83 94.71
N LEU A 282 9.94 3.50 93.92
CA LEU A 282 9.35 4.80 94.30
C LEU A 282 8.44 4.73 95.54
N LEU A 283 7.74 3.61 95.74
CA LEU A 283 6.87 3.40 96.90
C LEU A 283 7.66 3.07 98.18
N VAL A 284 8.77 2.33 98.04
CA VAL A 284 9.70 2.03 99.15
C VAL A 284 10.45 3.29 99.58
N ASN A 285 10.92 4.10 98.62
CA ASN A 285 11.73 5.30 98.90
C ASN A 285 10.91 6.48 99.46
N LYS A 286 9.59 6.37 99.49
CA LYS A 286 8.66 7.36 100.09
C LYS A 286 8.09 6.92 101.45
N ASP A 287 8.68 5.93 102.11
CA ASP A 287 8.29 5.43 103.45
C ASP A 287 6.79 5.05 103.58
N MET A 288 6.19 4.51 102.51
CA MET A 288 4.75 4.15 102.50
C MET A 288 4.47 2.65 102.73
N ILE A 289 5.48 1.81 103.02
CA ILE A 289 5.30 0.36 103.23
C ILE A 289 6.21 -0.15 104.38
N LEU A 290 5.65 -0.83 105.39
CA LEU A 290 6.41 -1.50 106.45
C LEU A 290 7.05 -2.81 105.93
N PRO A 291 8.28 -3.16 106.37
CA PRO A 291 9.10 -4.24 105.78
C PRO A 291 8.56 -5.68 105.91
N GLY A 292 7.41 -5.90 106.57
CA GLY A 292 6.78 -7.22 106.71
C GLY A 292 5.85 -7.63 105.56
N ASP A 293 5.26 -6.68 104.82
CA ASP A 293 4.23 -6.94 103.78
C ASP A 293 4.78 -6.95 102.34
N LEU A 294 6.09 -6.72 102.18
CA LEU A 294 6.75 -6.50 100.89
C LEU A 294 6.74 -7.74 99.98
N ASN A 295 6.83 -8.94 100.55
CA ASN A 295 6.87 -10.18 99.76
C ASN A 295 5.48 -10.58 99.25
N THR A 296 4.44 -10.39 100.06
CA THR A 296 3.05 -10.78 99.70
C THR A 296 2.46 -9.85 98.65
N MET A 297 2.75 -8.54 98.72
CA MET A 297 2.33 -7.58 97.69
C MET A 297 3.12 -7.76 96.40
N ARG A 298 4.42 -8.10 96.47
CA ARG A 298 5.24 -8.38 95.28
C ARG A 298 4.68 -9.56 94.48
N ASP A 299 4.32 -10.65 95.13
CA ASP A 299 3.76 -11.83 94.46
C ASP A 299 2.36 -11.56 93.86
N GLN A 300 1.54 -10.75 94.54
CA GLN A 300 0.22 -10.34 94.00
C GLN A 300 0.32 -9.34 92.85
N PHE A 301 1.26 -8.39 92.89
CA PHE A 301 1.41 -7.35 91.87
C PHE A 301 2.11 -7.89 90.61
N LEU A 302 3.14 -8.75 90.76
CA LEU A 302 3.74 -9.48 89.64
C LEU A 302 2.75 -10.47 89.02
N GLY A 303 1.92 -11.13 89.84
CA GLY A 303 0.86 -12.02 89.36
C GLY A 303 -0.27 -11.30 88.59
N LEU A 304 -0.60 -10.05 88.96
CA LEU A 304 -1.56 -9.21 88.24
C LEU A 304 -0.97 -8.61 86.96
N ALA A 305 0.30 -8.21 86.96
CA ALA A 305 1.00 -7.74 85.76
C ALA A 305 1.14 -8.86 84.71
N GLY A 306 1.45 -10.09 85.14
CA GLY A 306 1.49 -11.27 84.27
C GLY A 306 0.13 -11.63 83.63
N ARG A 307 -0.99 -11.38 84.32
CA ARG A 307 -2.34 -11.56 83.77
C ARG A 307 -2.76 -10.47 82.80
N ALA A 308 -2.32 -9.22 83.00
CA ALA A 308 -2.59 -8.11 82.09
C ALA A 308 -1.74 -8.16 80.79
N ALA A 309 -0.60 -8.85 80.82
CA ALA A 309 0.29 -9.07 79.68
C ALA A 309 -0.19 -10.16 78.69
N GLY A 310 -1.39 -10.74 78.88
CA GLY A 310 -2.02 -11.62 77.91
C GLY A 310 -1.68 -13.11 78.04
N ALA A 311 -1.22 -13.58 79.20
CA ALA A 311 -1.15 -15.02 79.47
C ALA A 311 -2.57 -15.58 79.62
N ALA A 312 -3.07 -16.25 78.56
CA ALA A 312 -4.35 -16.95 78.60
C ALA A 312 -4.31 -18.10 79.64
N PRO A 313 -5.39 -18.34 80.42
CA PRO A 313 -5.45 -19.50 81.30
C PRO A 313 -5.48 -20.80 80.50
N PRO A 314 -5.03 -21.94 81.06
CA PRO A 314 -5.16 -23.23 80.38
C PRO A 314 -6.65 -23.51 80.12
N ALA A 315 -6.95 -23.84 78.87
CA ALA A 315 -8.29 -24.09 78.36
C ALA A 315 -9.04 -25.14 79.20
N ALA A 316 -10.14 -24.73 79.83
CA ALA A 316 -11.15 -25.65 80.34
C ALA A 316 -12.13 -26.02 79.22
N LEU A 317 -12.48 -27.30 79.15
CA LEU A 317 -13.35 -27.95 78.15
C LEU A 317 -14.73 -27.27 77.98
N PRO A 318 -15.37 -27.36 76.79
CA PRO A 318 -16.59 -26.63 76.50
C PRO A 318 -17.85 -27.34 77.04
N GLY A 319 -18.69 -26.58 77.74
CA GLY A 319 -20.09 -26.90 78.06
C GLY A 319 -21.03 -25.81 77.52
N PRO A 320 -22.33 -26.10 77.31
CA PRO A 320 -23.09 -25.54 76.18
C PRO A 320 -23.74 -24.18 76.43
N ALA A 321 -24.04 -23.54 75.29
CA ALA A 321 -24.76 -22.31 75.02
C ALA A 321 -25.79 -21.82 76.06
N ALA A 322 -25.76 -20.51 76.35
CA ALA A 322 -26.90 -19.76 76.85
C ALA A 322 -26.92 -18.32 76.32
N ALA A 323 -27.93 -18.07 75.47
CA ALA A 323 -28.74 -16.88 75.28
C ALA A 323 -28.14 -15.48 75.49
N ALA A 324 -28.15 -14.71 74.39
CA ALA A 324 -28.16 -13.25 74.41
C ALA A 324 -29.47 -12.71 75.01
N PRO A 325 -29.43 -11.60 75.76
CA PRO A 325 -30.55 -10.69 75.88
C PRO A 325 -30.25 -9.36 75.14
N ALA A 326 -31.25 -8.93 74.37
CA ALA A 326 -31.32 -7.60 73.77
C ALA A 326 -31.61 -6.52 74.83
N LEU A 327 -31.10 -5.31 74.60
CA LEU A 327 -31.62 -4.09 75.22
C LEU A 327 -31.71 -2.94 74.19
N PRO A 328 -32.63 -1.98 74.39
CA PRO A 328 -33.16 -1.09 73.36
C PRO A 328 -32.46 0.28 73.29
N ALA A 329 -32.85 1.02 72.24
CA ALA A 329 -32.44 2.39 71.93
C ALA A 329 -32.80 3.42 73.00
N GLY A 330 -31.97 4.46 73.12
CA GLY A 330 -32.29 5.68 73.87
C GLY A 330 -31.13 6.66 74.03
N THR A 331 -31.02 7.58 73.07
CA THR A 331 -30.77 9.04 73.27
C THR A 331 -29.49 9.54 73.98
N THR A 332 -28.55 10.14 73.23
CA THR A 332 -28.34 11.61 73.10
C THR A 332 -26.90 11.95 72.65
N THR A 333 -26.82 12.65 71.53
CA THR A 333 -25.70 13.51 71.01
C THR A 333 -25.27 14.58 72.04
N PRO A 334 -24.04 15.15 72.02
CA PRO A 334 -23.61 16.06 70.93
C PRO A 334 -22.09 16.25 70.69
N TRP A 335 -21.68 16.28 69.42
CA TRP A 335 -20.86 17.35 68.81
C TRP A 335 -20.47 16.90 67.40
N ALA A 336 -21.21 17.41 66.42
CA ALA A 336 -20.81 17.46 65.03
C ALA A 336 -20.87 18.93 64.61
N ALA A 337 -19.75 19.45 64.11
CA ALA A 337 -19.65 20.69 63.35
C ALA A 337 -18.27 20.71 62.63
N PRO A 338 -18.08 21.46 61.53
CA PRO A 338 -18.38 20.97 60.19
C PRO A 338 -17.23 21.23 59.19
N LEU A 339 -17.43 20.78 57.95
CA LEU A 339 -16.65 21.12 56.77
C LEU A 339 -16.62 22.64 56.50
N GLY A 340 -15.47 23.12 56.01
CA GLY A 340 -15.28 24.43 55.40
C GLY A 340 -14.08 24.43 54.44
N THR A 341 -14.35 24.28 53.15
CA THR A 341 -13.62 24.88 52.01
C THR A 341 -13.72 26.41 52.14
N GLU A 342 -12.77 27.27 51.78
CA GLU A 342 -11.97 27.42 50.56
C GLU A 342 -10.69 28.22 50.87
N GLY A 343 -9.66 28.09 50.03
CA GLY A 343 -8.43 28.88 50.10
C GLY A 343 -7.56 28.66 48.87
N THR A 344 -7.87 29.41 47.82
CA THR A 344 -7.15 29.68 46.58
C THR A 344 -5.61 29.59 46.66
N TRP A 345 -5.02 28.84 45.71
CA TRP A 345 -3.62 29.01 45.30
C TRP A 345 -3.55 29.12 43.78
N GLN A 346 -3.14 30.30 43.30
CA GLN A 346 -2.70 30.55 41.93
C GLN A 346 -1.17 30.77 41.92
N PRO A 347 -0.50 30.51 40.78
CA PRO A 347 0.95 30.38 40.72
C PRO A 347 1.64 31.75 40.61
N ALA A 348 2.79 31.89 41.26
CA ALA A 348 3.64 33.08 41.15
C ALA A 348 4.60 32.97 39.97
N GLY A 349 4.85 34.12 39.33
CA GLY A 349 5.56 34.28 38.07
C GLY A 349 7.08 34.07 38.10
N ALA A 350 7.64 34.15 36.89
CA ALA A 350 9.02 33.93 36.50
C ALA A 350 10.08 34.80 37.21
N PRO A 351 11.36 34.39 37.18
CA PRO A 351 12.48 35.31 37.19
C PRO A 351 13.11 35.46 35.79
N GLY A 352 13.50 36.69 35.51
CA GLY A 352 14.13 37.12 34.26
C GLY A 352 15.61 36.78 34.11
N ALA A 353 16.11 37.21 32.96
CA ALA A 353 17.43 37.04 32.39
C ALA A 353 18.61 37.53 33.26
N LEU A 354 19.75 36.86 33.11
CA LEU A 354 21.10 37.39 33.35
C LEU A 354 22.07 36.95 32.23
N PRO A 355 23.20 37.65 32.01
CA PRO A 355 23.88 37.78 30.72
C PRO A 355 25.19 36.96 30.60
N GLY A 356 25.69 36.82 29.35
CA GLY A 356 27.12 36.83 29.03
C GLY A 356 27.86 35.48 28.89
N ALA A 357 28.09 35.07 27.63
CA ALA A 357 29.33 34.56 26.97
C ALA A 357 30.36 33.68 27.75
N PRO A 358 31.10 32.75 27.09
CA PRO A 358 31.64 32.89 25.73
C PRO A 358 31.63 31.66 24.81
N ASP A 359 31.93 31.97 23.55
CA ASP A 359 32.21 31.10 22.41
C ASP A 359 33.12 29.92 22.72
N THR A 360 32.76 28.74 22.16
CA THR A 360 33.74 27.68 21.87
C THR A 360 33.63 27.34 20.39
N ARG A 361 34.28 28.16 19.56
CA ARG A 361 34.64 27.81 18.18
C ARG A 361 35.74 26.76 18.23
N LEU A 362 35.45 25.54 17.81
CA LEU A 362 36.46 24.54 17.46
C LEU A 362 36.45 24.34 15.94
N TYR A 363 37.35 25.10 15.31
CA TYR A 363 38.23 24.73 14.19
C TYR A 363 37.71 23.70 13.17
N GLU A 364 37.16 24.21 12.06
CA GLU A 364 37.08 23.49 10.78
C GLU A 364 38.47 23.45 10.11
N PRO A 365 38.93 22.30 9.59
CA PRO A 365 40.10 22.26 8.73
C PRO A 365 39.73 22.73 7.32
N THR A 366 40.29 23.87 6.92
CA THR A 366 40.19 24.42 5.56
C THR A 366 40.85 23.50 4.53
N LEU A 367 40.04 22.84 3.70
CA LEU A 367 40.48 22.29 2.41
C LEU A 367 40.11 23.30 1.32
N ALA A 368 41.13 23.77 0.61
CA ALA A 368 41.07 24.82 -0.39
C ALA A 368 40.03 24.52 -1.50
N ALA A 369 39.15 25.48 -1.75
CA ALA A 369 38.18 25.44 -2.84
C ALA A 369 38.87 25.68 -4.21
N PRO A 370 38.53 24.91 -5.26
CA PRO A 370 38.78 25.29 -6.66
C PRO A 370 37.83 26.43 -7.09
N PRO A 371 38.09 27.11 -8.23
CA PRO A 371 37.50 28.40 -8.55
C PRO A 371 35.97 28.34 -8.72
N VAL A 372 35.31 29.38 -8.21
CA VAL A 372 33.87 29.64 -8.25
C VAL A 372 33.38 29.72 -9.69
N THR A 373 32.66 28.70 -10.15
CA THR A 373 31.65 28.83 -11.20
C THR A 373 30.41 29.52 -10.63
N PRO A 374 29.70 30.38 -11.40
CA PRO A 374 28.56 31.13 -10.89
C PRO A 374 27.51 30.18 -10.31
N VAL A 375 27.05 30.52 -9.10
CA VAL A 375 26.03 29.79 -8.34
C VAL A 375 24.81 29.56 -9.23
N SER A 376 24.60 28.32 -9.66
CA SER A 376 23.36 27.90 -10.27
C SER A 376 22.24 28.22 -9.29
N ALA A 377 21.29 29.07 -9.68
CA ALA A 377 20.12 29.35 -8.88
C ALA A 377 19.45 28.01 -8.51
N VAL A 378 19.21 27.79 -7.22
CA VAL A 378 18.52 26.58 -6.73
C VAL A 378 17.18 26.48 -7.46
N PRO A 379 16.90 25.38 -8.18
CA PRO A 379 15.67 25.27 -8.96
C PRO A 379 14.46 25.32 -8.02
N LEU A 380 13.51 26.22 -8.31
CA LEU A 380 12.21 26.21 -7.63
C LEU A 380 11.35 25.09 -8.21
N THR A 381 10.70 24.33 -7.35
CA THR A 381 9.79 23.25 -7.76
C THR A 381 8.44 23.40 -7.07
N ALA A 382 7.37 23.37 -7.85
CA ALA A 382 6.00 23.32 -7.32
C ALA A 382 5.49 21.90 -7.19
N LEU A 383 4.69 21.65 -6.16
CA LEU A 383 4.01 20.37 -5.96
C LEU A 383 2.52 20.57 -6.22
N VAL A 384 1.97 19.83 -7.19
CA VAL A 384 0.57 19.90 -7.61
C VAL A 384 -0.10 18.58 -7.32
N TYR A 385 -1.20 18.63 -6.58
CA TYR A 385 -2.02 17.47 -6.20
C TYR A 385 -3.40 17.60 -6.83
N LEU A 386 -3.85 16.56 -7.51
CA LEU A 386 -5.21 16.44 -8.02
C LEU A 386 -5.96 15.44 -7.14
N VAL A 387 -7.01 15.88 -6.46
CA VAL A 387 -7.85 15.06 -5.58
C VAL A 387 -9.21 14.95 -6.24
N LEU A 388 -9.49 13.79 -6.84
CA LEU A 388 -10.59 13.61 -7.79
C LEU A 388 -11.60 12.60 -7.27
N ASP A 389 -12.86 12.99 -7.21
CA ASP A 389 -13.97 12.13 -6.80
C ASP A 389 -14.19 10.96 -7.78
N GLU A 390 -13.90 9.75 -7.32
CA GLU A 390 -14.10 8.48 -8.02
C GLU A 390 -15.50 7.88 -7.82
N SER A 391 -16.33 8.51 -6.99
CA SER A 391 -17.75 8.14 -6.82
C SER A 391 -18.66 8.68 -7.92
N LEU A 392 -18.14 9.61 -8.74
CA LEU A 392 -18.78 10.10 -9.95
C LEU A 392 -19.15 8.95 -10.92
N ASP A 393 -20.18 9.20 -11.73
CA ASP A 393 -20.58 8.25 -12.77
C ASP A 393 -19.50 8.08 -13.84
N THR A 394 -19.50 6.89 -14.46
CA THR A 394 -18.51 6.49 -15.47
C THR A 394 -18.29 7.54 -16.58
N PRO A 395 -19.33 8.19 -17.16
CA PRO A 395 -19.12 9.21 -18.19
C PRO A 395 -18.36 10.45 -17.69
N CYS A 396 -18.59 10.86 -16.44
CA CYS A 396 -17.84 11.96 -15.83
C CYS A 396 -16.38 11.54 -15.60
N LEU A 397 -16.14 10.32 -15.11
CA LEU A 397 -14.79 9.78 -14.93
C LEU A 397 -14.05 9.63 -16.27
N ASP A 398 -14.74 9.28 -17.35
CA ASP A 398 -14.15 9.21 -18.68
C ASP A 398 -13.66 10.58 -19.17
N GLU A 399 -14.43 11.66 -18.93
CA GLU A 399 -13.98 13.03 -19.20
C GLU A 399 -12.77 13.44 -18.36
N LEU A 400 -12.78 13.12 -17.06
CA LEU A 400 -11.64 13.38 -16.18
C LEU A 400 -10.40 12.59 -16.62
N ASN A 401 -10.57 11.32 -17.01
CA ASN A 401 -9.50 10.47 -17.53
C ASN A 401 -8.95 11.00 -18.88
N ARG A 402 -9.80 11.53 -19.76
CA ARG A 402 -9.38 12.24 -20.99
C ARG A 402 -8.57 13.49 -20.63
N GLY A 403 -9.03 14.25 -19.64
CA GLY A 403 -8.34 15.41 -19.09
C GLY A 403 -6.95 15.08 -18.54
N LEU A 404 -6.85 14.04 -17.71
CA LEU A 404 -5.60 13.55 -17.14
C LEU A 404 -4.61 13.09 -18.22
N ARG A 405 -5.09 12.36 -19.24
CA ARG A 405 -4.27 12.03 -20.41
C ARG A 405 -3.76 13.28 -21.12
N SER A 406 -4.64 14.24 -21.41
CA SER A 406 -4.25 15.48 -22.07
C SER A 406 -3.26 16.32 -21.26
N LEU A 407 -3.41 16.37 -19.93
CA LEU A 407 -2.43 16.99 -19.03
C LEU A 407 -1.10 16.23 -19.03
N HIS A 408 -1.14 14.90 -18.94
CA HIS A 408 0.06 14.06 -18.97
C HIS A 408 0.86 14.26 -20.26
N ASP A 409 0.19 14.22 -21.40
CA ASP A 409 0.80 14.43 -22.72
C ASP A 409 1.36 15.85 -22.83
N GLY A 410 0.62 16.85 -22.34
CA GLY A 410 1.03 18.25 -22.33
C GLY A 410 2.26 18.54 -21.46
N LEU A 411 2.39 17.87 -20.31
CA LEU A 411 3.57 17.95 -19.45
C LEU A 411 4.75 17.14 -20.01
N SER A 412 4.49 15.96 -20.56
CA SER A 412 5.52 15.10 -21.15
C SER A 412 6.17 15.72 -22.39
N ALA A 413 5.40 16.51 -23.16
CA ALA A 413 5.88 17.21 -24.34
C ALA A 413 6.71 18.48 -24.02
N ASP A 414 6.72 18.97 -22.77
CA ASP A 414 7.41 20.21 -22.38
C ASP A 414 8.36 19.95 -21.19
N PRO A 415 9.63 19.56 -21.47
CA PRO A 415 10.60 19.21 -20.43
C PRO A 415 10.89 20.33 -19.43
N ALA A 416 10.79 21.59 -19.84
CA ALA A 416 11.03 22.74 -18.96
C ALA A 416 9.91 22.85 -17.90
N VAL A 417 8.65 22.68 -18.33
CA VAL A 417 7.49 22.63 -17.43
C VAL A 417 7.56 21.41 -16.51
N SER A 418 7.91 20.24 -17.05
CA SER A 418 8.07 19.00 -16.27
C SER A 418 9.18 19.08 -15.21
N ALA A 419 10.24 19.84 -15.47
CA ALA A 419 11.30 20.09 -14.48
C ALA A 419 10.86 21.05 -13.36
N ALA A 420 9.94 21.99 -13.68
CA ALA A 420 9.52 23.04 -12.76
C ALA A 420 8.41 22.61 -11.78
N LEU A 421 7.68 21.52 -12.05
CA LEU A 421 6.63 21.02 -11.17
C LEU A 421 6.62 19.49 -11.05
N ARG A 422 5.99 18.99 -9.98
CA ARG A 422 5.66 17.58 -9.79
C ARG A 422 4.15 17.42 -9.64
N LEU A 423 3.63 16.34 -10.23
CA LEU A 423 2.21 16.00 -10.21
C LEU A 423 1.98 14.77 -9.33
N CYS A 424 0.96 14.85 -8.48
CA CYS A 424 0.39 13.74 -7.73
C CYS A 424 -1.11 13.68 -8.02
N VAL A 425 -1.65 12.47 -8.18
CA VAL A 425 -3.09 12.26 -8.40
C VAL A 425 -3.61 11.28 -7.37
N VAL A 426 -4.65 11.70 -6.65
CA VAL A 426 -5.34 10.94 -5.61
C VAL A 426 -6.80 10.78 -6.02
N GLY A 427 -7.25 9.54 -6.15
CA GLY A 427 -8.65 9.18 -6.32
C GLY A 427 -9.35 9.13 -4.97
N MET A 428 -10.32 10.01 -4.77
CA MET A 428 -11.12 10.11 -3.56
C MET A 428 -12.39 9.27 -3.71
N ALA A 429 -12.62 8.36 -2.78
CA ALA A 429 -13.81 7.53 -2.68
C ALA A 429 -14.09 7.25 -1.19
N GLY A 430 -14.72 6.13 -0.83
CA GLY A 430 -14.79 5.70 0.57
C GLY A 430 -13.40 5.46 1.21
N ASP A 431 -12.40 5.10 0.41
CA ASP A 431 -11.00 4.96 0.82
C ASP A 431 -10.08 5.61 -0.24
N PRO A 432 -9.31 6.67 0.08
CA PRO A 432 -8.52 7.39 -0.93
C PRO A 432 -7.36 6.54 -1.45
N ALA A 433 -7.14 6.55 -2.78
CA ALA A 433 -6.05 5.81 -3.42
C ALA A 433 -5.15 6.75 -4.23
N VAL A 434 -3.83 6.62 -4.09
CA VAL A 434 -2.86 7.36 -4.91
C VAL A 434 -2.79 6.70 -6.29
N ARG A 435 -3.24 7.42 -7.34
CA ARG A 435 -3.21 6.97 -8.74
C ARG A 435 -1.90 7.29 -9.44
N LEU A 436 -1.26 8.37 -9.02
CA LEU A 436 0.09 8.75 -9.41
C LEU A 436 0.78 9.33 -8.18
N GLY A 437 1.83 8.67 -7.69
CA GLY A 437 2.69 9.24 -6.65
C GLY A 437 3.42 10.49 -7.16
N LEU A 438 3.89 11.35 -6.26
CA LEU A 438 4.50 12.62 -6.66
C LEU A 438 5.68 12.42 -7.62
N ALA A 439 5.47 12.78 -8.88
CA ALA A 439 6.43 12.50 -9.95
C ALA A 439 6.63 13.71 -10.88
N ARG A 440 7.83 13.79 -11.48
CA ARG A 440 8.03 14.57 -12.70
C ARG A 440 7.39 13.80 -13.86
N VAL A 441 6.50 14.46 -14.60
CA VAL A 441 5.75 13.82 -15.67
C VAL A 441 6.56 13.87 -16.95
N GLY A 442 6.99 12.72 -17.45
CA GLY A 442 7.73 12.59 -18.70
C GLY A 442 7.30 11.37 -19.51
N PRO A 443 7.95 11.10 -20.66
CA PRO A 443 7.56 10.01 -21.56
C PRO A 443 7.53 8.60 -20.92
N GLY A 444 8.29 8.38 -19.84
CA GLY A 444 8.31 7.11 -19.10
C GLY A 444 7.37 7.07 -17.89
N THR A 445 6.68 8.17 -17.58
CA THR A 445 5.71 8.23 -16.49
C THR A 445 4.40 7.59 -16.96
N ARG A 446 3.79 6.75 -16.12
CA ARG A 446 2.48 6.15 -16.43
C ARG A 446 1.39 7.19 -16.28
N THR A 447 0.46 7.24 -17.24
CA THR A 447 -0.69 8.11 -17.15
C THR A 447 -1.65 7.62 -16.06
N PRO A 448 -2.05 8.48 -15.10
CA PRO A 448 -3.00 8.08 -14.06
C PRO A 448 -4.37 7.77 -14.65
N ILE A 449 -5.03 6.76 -14.08
CA ILE A 449 -6.39 6.36 -14.44
C ILE A 449 -7.23 6.38 -13.17
N LEU A 450 -8.36 7.08 -13.24
CA LEU A 450 -9.43 7.04 -12.25
C LEU A 450 -10.33 5.84 -12.51
N LEU A 451 -10.71 5.14 -11.45
CA LEU A 451 -11.61 3.98 -11.50
C LEU A 451 -12.85 4.26 -10.66
N ARG A 452 -14.03 3.90 -11.17
CA ARG A 452 -15.27 4.09 -10.43
C ARG A 452 -15.24 3.30 -9.12
N ARG A 453 -15.46 3.98 -8.00
CA ARG A 453 -15.45 3.40 -6.65
C ARG A 453 -16.60 3.95 -5.83
N SER A 454 -17.12 3.15 -4.91
CA SER A 454 -18.23 3.55 -4.05
C SER A 454 -17.78 4.33 -2.83
N GLY A 455 -18.72 5.12 -2.30
CA GLY A 455 -18.51 5.99 -1.14
C GLY A 455 -17.70 7.23 -1.48
N LEU A 456 -17.78 8.23 -0.60
CA LEU A 456 -17.07 9.50 -0.71
C LEU A 456 -16.71 9.98 0.69
N SER A 457 -15.42 9.90 1.04
CA SER A 457 -14.92 10.34 2.35
C SER A 457 -13.92 11.47 2.20
N TYR A 458 -14.31 12.67 2.64
CA TYR A 458 -13.43 13.84 2.69
C TYR A 458 -12.43 13.72 3.84
N GLU A 459 -12.88 13.20 4.98
CA GLU A 459 -12.07 13.04 6.19
C GLU A 459 -10.83 12.18 5.90
N ARG A 460 -11.03 11.02 5.26
CA ARG A 460 -9.93 10.13 4.88
C ARG A 460 -9.02 10.74 3.83
N ALA A 461 -9.59 11.44 2.84
CA ALA A 461 -8.79 12.13 1.82
C ALA A 461 -7.86 13.20 2.45
N PHE A 462 -8.38 14.01 3.37
CA PHE A 462 -7.58 15.03 4.07
C PHE A 462 -6.53 14.43 5.00
N ARG A 463 -6.85 13.35 5.72
CA ARG A 463 -5.88 12.60 6.53
C ARG A 463 -4.74 12.02 5.69
N SER A 464 -5.08 11.48 4.51
CA SER A 464 -4.09 10.96 3.56
C SER A 464 -3.16 12.09 3.07
N LEU A 465 -3.71 13.23 2.64
CA LEU A 465 -2.91 14.40 2.25
C LEU A 465 -2.03 14.93 3.38
N ARG A 466 -2.53 15.01 4.61
CA ARG A 466 -1.76 15.46 5.78
C ARG A 466 -0.54 14.57 6.03
N THR A 467 -0.62 13.30 5.66
CA THR A 467 0.48 12.33 5.78
C THR A 467 1.44 12.41 4.59
N LEU A 468 0.92 12.54 3.37
CA LEU A 468 1.71 12.57 2.14
C LEU A 468 2.53 13.86 1.97
N LEU A 469 1.90 15.03 2.20
CA LEU A 469 2.52 16.33 1.91
C LEU A 469 3.88 16.56 2.60
N PRO A 470 4.06 16.28 3.91
CA PRO A 470 5.37 16.44 4.55
C PRO A 470 6.45 15.54 3.97
N GLN A 471 6.10 14.29 3.64
CA GLN A 471 7.01 13.30 3.09
C GLN A 471 7.51 13.75 1.71
N ASP A 472 6.57 14.16 0.86
CA ASP A 472 6.82 14.65 -0.48
C ASP A 472 7.65 15.93 -0.50
N VAL A 473 7.34 16.90 0.38
CA VAL A 473 8.14 18.12 0.53
C VAL A 473 9.56 17.80 0.99
N THR A 474 9.73 16.84 1.91
CA THR A 474 11.04 16.41 2.40
C THR A 474 11.86 15.75 1.29
N LEU A 475 11.23 14.87 0.50
CA LEU A 475 11.83 14.20 -0.63
C LEU A 475 12.33 15.20 -1.67
N VAL A 476 11.51 16.16 -2.06
CA VAL A 476 11.88 17.16 -3.08
C VAL A 476 12.98 18.09 -2.58
N ARG A 477 12.97 18.46 -1.30
CA ARG A 477 14.06 19.24 -0.68
C ARG A 477 15.37 18.47 -0.62
N ALA A 478 15.32 17.16 -0.36
CA ALA A 478 16.50 16.30 -0.36
C ALA A 478 17.15 16.18 -1.75
N GLU A 479 16.37 16.33 -2.83
CA GLU A 479 16.89 16.42 -4.20
C GLU A 479 17.51 17.80 -4.55
N GLY A 480 17.60 18.72 -3.58
CA GLY A 480 18.24 20.02 -3.76
C GLY A 480 17.37 21.10 -4.39
N ALA A 481 16.05 20.89 -4.49
CA ALA A 481 15.11 21.88 -5.00
C ALA A 481 14.46 22.70 -3.89
N ARG A 482 14.18 23.99 -4.17
CA ARG A 482 13.41 24.85 -3.27
C ARG A 482 11.92 24.63 -3.54
N VAL A 483 11.23 24.05 -2.55
CA VAL A 483 9.81 23.70 -2.68
C VAL A 483 8.91 24.91 -2.44
N LEU A 484 8.04 25.20 -3.40
CA LEU A 484 6.94 26.16 -3.24
C LEU A 484 5.79 25.55 -2.43
N ARG A 485 4.90 26.41 -1.92
CA ARG A 485 3.71 25.96 -1.20
C ARG A 485 2.90 24.99 -2.08
N PRO A 486 2.58 23.78 -1.61
CA PRO A 486 1.81 22.81 -2.39
C PRO A 486 0.45 23.36 -2.82
N VAL A 487 0.01 23.01 -4.02
CA VAL A 487 -1.31 23.37 -4.56
C VAL A 487 -2.13 22.11 -4.73
N VAL A 488 -3.34 22.10 -4.17
CA VAL A 488 -4.30 21.00 -4.25
C VAL A 488 -5.50 21.46 -5.05
N PHE A 489 -5.80 20.77 -6.14
CA PHE A 489 -7.08 20.89 -6.85
C PHE A 489 -7.99 19.76 -6.37
N LEU A 490 -9.08 20.11 -5.71
CA LEU A 490 -10.08 19.17 -5.26
C LEU A 490 -11.32 19.27 -6.13
N LEU A 491 -11.77 18.14 -6.65
CA LEU A 491 -13.03 18.01 -7.37
C LEU A 491 -13.95 17.06 -6.63
N SER A 492 -15.15 17.52 -6.29
CA SER A 492 -16.20 16.68 -5.72
C SER A 492 -17.46 16.69 -6.55
N GLY A 493 -18.09 15.52 -6.70
CA GLY A 493 -19.35 15.32 -7.40
C GLY A 493 -20.57 15.15 -6.50
N GLY A 494 -20.36 15.02 -5.19
CA GLY A 494 -21.41 14.64 -4.26
C GLY A 494 -21.19 15.11 -2.83
N LYS A 495 -22.05 14.63 -1.93
CA LYS A 495 -21.97 14.91 -0.49
C LYS A 495 -21.14 13.81 0.19
N PRO A 496 -20.23 14.17 1.12
CA PRO A 496 -19.44 13.17 1.83
C PRO A 496 -20.34 12.29 2.71
N ALA A 497 -19.96 11.02 2.86
CA ALA A 497 -20.65 10.08 3.75
C ALA A 497 -20.36 10.35 5.24
N ASP A 498 -19.29 11.09 5.54
CA ASP A 498 -18.68 11.23 6.88
C ASP A 498 -19.36 12.32 7.76
N GLY A 499 -20.52 12.86 7.35
CA GLY A 499 -21.19 13.93 8.10
C GLY A 499 -20.34 15.20 8.20
N GLU A 500 -20.03 15.66 9.43
CA GLU A 500 -19.21 16.85 9.68
C GLU A 500 -17.77 16.55 10.13
N GLU A 501 -17.39 15.28 10.32
CA GLU A 501 -16.07 14.87 10.86
C GLU A 501 -14.89 15.31 9.98
N TRP A 502 -15.13 15.52 8.68
CA TRP A 502 -14.13 16.01 7.75
C TRP A 502 -13.62 17.44 8.06
N GLN A 503 -14.36 18.23 8.84
CA GLN A 503 -13.97 19.60 9.19
C GLN A 503 -12.73 19.63 10.08
N ASP A 504 -12.63 18.73 11.06
CA ASP A 504 -11.45 18.61 11.92
C ASP A 504 -10.23 18.11 11.13
N ALA A 505 -10.45 17.16 10.22
CA ALA A 505 -9.39 16.67 9.32
C ALA A 505 -8.89 17.78 8.37
N LEU A 506 -9.80 18.61 7.86
CA LEU A 506 -9.47 19.77 7.03
C LEU A 506 -8.73 20.85 7.82
N HIS A 507 -9.17 21.16 9.05
CA HIS A 507 -8.47 22.10 9.93
C HIS A 507 -7.04 21.62 10.18
N GLY A 508 -6.86 20.32 10.48
CA GLY A 508 -5.55 19.73 10.61
C GLY A 508 -4.71 19.80 9.32
N LEU A 509 -5.30 19.72 8.13
CA LEU A 509 -4.56 19.82 6.87
C LEU A 509 -4.13 21.27 6.57
N THR A 510 -4.91 22.26 7.00
CA THR A 510 -4.74 23.67 6.60
C THR A 510 -4.08 24.53 7.67
N ASP A 511 -4.00 24.06 8.91
CA ASP A 511 -3.35 24.76 10.01
C ASP A 511 -1.85 24.96 9.77
N GLU A 512 -1.48 26.17 9.35
CA GLU A 512 -0.10 26.56 9.06
C GLU A 512 0.81 26.53 10.29
N ALA A 513 0.24 26.67 11.50
CA ALA A 513 1.02 26.67 12.74
C ALA A 513 1.54 25.27 13.08
N SER A 514 0.73 24.23 12.87
CA SER A 514 1.13 22.84 13.10
C SER A 514 1.67 22.13 11.86
N HIS A 515 1.39 22.65 10.66
CA HIS A 515 1.74 21.99 9.41
C HIS A 515 2.40 22.96 8.42
N SER A 516 3.74 23.01 8.45
CA SER A 516 4.55 23.88 7.57
C SER A 516 4.37 23.63 6.06
N SER A 517 3.80 22.48 5.71
CA SER A 517 3.50 22.07 4.33
C SER A 517 2.03 22.28 3.94
N ALA A 518 1.27 23.07 4.73
CA ALA A 518 -0.15 23.32 4.51
C ALA A 518 -0.42 23.76 3.06
N PRO A 519 -1.29 23.03 2.33
CA PRO A 519 -1.50 23.30 0.92
C PRO A 519 -2.41 24.51 0.72
N ARG A 520 -2.35 25.09 -0.48
CA ARG A 520 -3.43 25.94 -1.00
C ARG A 520 -4.42 25.07 -1.75
N ILE A 521 -5.66 25.04 -1.29
CA ILE A 521 -6.73 24.20 -1.83
C ILE A 521 -7.65 25.04 -2.70
N ILE A 522 -7.84 24.58 -3.94
CA ILE A 522 -8.80 25.08 -4.91
C ILE A 522 -9.88 24.01 -5.02
N ALA A 523 -11.09 24.33 -4.60
CA ALA A 523 -12.18 23.37 -4.48
C ALA A 523 -13.23 23.62 -5.56
N CYS A 524 -13.60 22.57 -6.29
CA CYS A 524 -14.59 22.62 -7.34
C CYS A 524 -15.68 21.57 -7.07
N GLY A 525 -16.94 21.98 -7.16
CA GLY A 525 -18.08 21.07 -7.05
C GLY A 525 -18.81 20.87 -8.38
N LEU A 526 -19.20 19.63 -8.66
CA LEU A 526 -20.05 19.21 -9.77
C LEU A 526 -21.38 18.67 -9.22
N GLY A 527 -22.46 18.82 -9.99
CA GLY A 527 -23.75 18.17 -9.72
C GLY A 527 -24.29 18.39 -8.30
N GLU A 528 -24.31 17.30 -7.53
CA GLU A 528 -24.89 17.21 -6.19
C GLU A 528 -23.93 17.59 -5.06
N ALA A 529 -22.71 18.06 -5.39
CA ALA A 529 -21.79 18.59 -4.39
C ALA A 529 -22.43 19.75 -3.60
N ASP A 530 -22.18 19.78 -2.29
CA ASP A 530 -22.68 20.81 -1.38
C ASP A 530 -21.83 22.10 -1.50
N PRO A 531 -22.41 23.24 -1.95
CA PRO A 531 -21.69 24.49 -2.08
C PRO A 531 -21.08 24.99 -0.76
N LEU A 532 -21.72 24.75 0.39
CA LEU A 532 -21.16 25.13 1.70
C LEU A 532 -19.90 24.34 2.01
N ALA A 533 -19.93 23.03 1.77
CA ALA A 533 -18.77 22.17 1.95
C ALA A 533 -17.62 22.61 1.03
N ILE A 534 -17.89 22.84 -0.26
CA ILE A 534 -16.87 23.30 -1.23
C ILE A 534 -16.26 24.64 -0.83
N SER A 535 -17.08 25.59 -0.35
CA SER A 535 -16.62 26.89 0.15
C SER A 535 -15.70 26.76 1.37
N ARG A 536 -16.04 25.86 2.31
CA ARG A 536 -15.21 25.59 3.51
C ARG A 536 -13.89 24.89 3.16
N ILE A 537 -13.90 23.99 2.18
CA ILE A 537 -12.71 23.23 1.76
C ILE A 537 -11.66 24.12 1.10
N ALA A 538 -12.09 25.11 0.32
CA ALA A 538 -11.17 26.03 -0.33
C ALA A 538 -10.39 26.85 0.69
N SER A 539 -9.09 27.05 0.47
CA SER A 539 -8.26 27.86 1.40
C SER A 539 -8.70 29.33 1.46
N ARG A 540 -9.40 29.81 0.44
CA ARG A 540 -10.03 31.13 0.38
C ARG A 540 -11.38 31.00 -0.33
N PRO A 541 -12.39 31.82 0.00
CA PRO A 541 -13.69 31.79 -0.66
C PRO A 541 -13.62 31.98 -2.19
N GLU A 542 -12.66 32.78 -2.67
CA GLU A 542 -12.42 33.04 -4.09
C GLU A 542 -11.94 31.79 -4.87
N LEU A 543 -11.43 30.77 -4.17
CA LEU A 543 -10.92 29.53 -4.75
C LEU A 543 -11.96 28.39 -4.74
N ALA A 544 -13.18 28.70 -4.29
CA ALA A 544 -14.29 27.77 -4.27
C ALA A 544 -15.20 28.02 -5.47
N HIS A 545 -15.35 27.01 -6.32
CA HIS A 545 -16.12 27.12 -7.55
C HIS A 545 -17.18 26.02 -7.66
N MET A 546 -18.36 26.36 -8.16
CA MET A 546 -19.43 25.42 -8.41
C MET A 546 -19.83 25.45 -9.88
N ALA A 547 -20.01 24.27 -10.47
CA ALA A 547 -20.65 24.16 -11.77
C ALA A 547 -22.07 24.78 -11.72
N PRO A 548 -22.48 25.50 -12.78
CA PRO A 548 -23.78 26.17 -12.80
C PRO A 548 -24.91 25.13 -12.82
N ARG A 549 -25.99 25.31 -12.06
CA ARG A 549 -27.19 24.45 -12.21
C ARG A 549 -28.13 25.05 -13.27
N PRO A 550 -28.69 24.28 -14.21
CA PRO A 550 -28.70 22.82 -14.34
C PRO A 550 -27.67 22.27 -15.36
N SER A 551 -26.36 22.56 -15.22
CA SER A 551 -25.35 22.01 -16.14
C SER A 551 -25.31 20.48 -16.06
N GLU A 552 -25.17 19.84 -17.22
CA GLU A 552 -24.90 18.41 -17.29
C GLU A 552 -23.55 18.10 -16.62
N PRO A 553 -23.48 17.13 -15.68
CA PRO A 553 -22.28 16.87 -14.88
C PRO A 553 -21.08 16.43 -15.74
N VAL A 554 -21.32 15.77 -16.87
CA VAL A 554 -20.28 15.35 -17.83
C VAL A 554 -19.63 16.58 -18.50
N ALA A 555 -20.44 17.53 -18.95
CA ALA A 555 -19.94 18.77 -19.54
C ALA A 555 -19.15 19.60 -18.52
N ALA A 556 -19.62 19.67 -17.27
CA ALA A 556 -18.91 20.36 -16.20
C ALA A 556 -17.59 19.67 -15.84
N ALA A 557 -17.54 18.33 -15.85
CA ALA A 557 -16.31 17.55 -15.67
C ALA A 557 -15.30 17.82 -16.80
N HIS A 558 -15.77 17.90 -18.05
CA HIS A 558 -14.95 18.27 -19.20
C HIS A 558 -14.35 19.68 -19.05
N THR A 559 -15.18 20.68 -18.73
CA THR A 559 -14.72 22.07 -18.52
C THR A 559 -13.70 22.16 -17.39
N TRP A 560 -13.93 21.46 -16.28
CA TRP A 560 -12.97 21.39 -15.18
C TRP A 560 -11.66 20.72 -15.60
N ALA A 561 -11.72 19.63 -16.36
CA ALA A 561 -10.53 18.93 -16.85
C ALA A 561 -9.67 19.82 -17.77
N VAL A 562 -10.30 20.55 -18.69
CA VAL A 562 -9.65 21.55 -19.54
C VAL A 562 -9.00 22.65 -18.69
N PHE A 563 -9.75 23.18 -17.72
CA PHE A 563 -9.26 24.19 -16.80
C PHE A 563 -8.01 23.75 -16.04
N VAL A 564 -8.02 22.58 -15.40
CA VAL A 564 -6.87 22.10 -14.63
C VAL A 564 -5.67 21.85 -15.52
N ARG A 565 -5.88 21.26 -16.71
CA ARG A 565 -4.81 21.07 -17.69
C ARG A 565 -4.11 22.39 -18.00
N ASP A 566 -4.88 23.40 -18.39
CA ASP A 566 -4.34 24.67 -18.85
C ASP A 566 -3.70 25.44 -17.69
N ARG A 567 -4.33 25.43 -16.50
CA ARG A 567 -3.78 26.07 -15.30
C ARG A 567 -2.46 25.47 -14.84
N VAL A 568 -2.36 24.13 -14.78
CA VAL A 568 -1.14 23.44 -14.35
C VAL A 568 -0.01 23.70 -15.35
N ARG A 569 -0.30 23.63 -16.65
CA ARG A 569 0.68 23.90 -17.70
C ARG A 569 1.17 25.35 -17.67
N ASP A 570 0.25 26.31 -17.57
CA ASP A 570 0.59 27.73 -17.49
C ASP A 570 1.39 28.04 -16.22
N TYR A 571 1.06 27.39 -15.11
CA TYR A 571 1.83 27.53 -13.88
C TYR A 571 3.25 27.01 -14.04
N GLY A 572 3.43 25.81 -14.59
CA GLY A 572 4.78 25.28 -14.82
C GLY A 572 5.59 26.10 -15.84
N ARG A 573 4.95 26.68 -16.86
CA ARG A 573 5.61 27.61 -17.79
C ARG A 573 6.08 28.88 -17.08
N ARG A 574 5.24 29.46 -16.21
CA ARG A 574 5.61 30.63 -15.41
C ARG A 574 6.77 30.31 -14.47
N LEU A 575 6.75 29.14 -13.82
CA LEU A 575 7.84 28.69 -12.95
C LEU A 575 9.14 28.49 -13.72
N ALA A 576 9.08 27.88 -14.89
CA ALA A 576 10.24 27.73 -15.78
C ALA A 576 10.80 29.10 -16.23
N ALA A 577 9.95 30.13 -16.33
CA ALA A 577 10.34 31.51 -16.60
C ALA A 577 10.73 32.31 -15.34
N GLY A 578 10.74 31.71 -14.15
CA GLY A 578 11.13 32.33 -12.88
C GLY A 578 10.01 33.04 -12.09
N GLY A 579 8.76 33.00 -12.56
CA GLY A 579 7.60 33.56 -11.86
C GLY A 579 7.00 32.58 -10.86
N THR A 580 6.71 33.03 -9.63
CA THR A 580 6.18 32.17 -8.56
C THR A 580 4.67 32.30 -8.33
N GLU A 581 4.00 33.19 -9.04
CA GLU A 581 2.57 33.46 -8.85
C GLU A 581 1.70 32.35 -9.44
N PHE A 582 0.74 31.91 -8.64
CA PHE A 582 -0.30 30.97 -9.03
C PHE A 582 -1.61 31.73 -9.25
N GLY A 583 -2.17 31.66 -10.46
CA GLY A 583 -3.41 32.36 -10.82
C GLY A 583 -4.63 31.81 -10.09
N LEU A 584 -5.50 32.71 -9.61
CA LEU A 584 -6.65 32.38 -8.74
C LEU A 584 -7.99 32.25 -9.48
N ALA A 585 -8.04 32.41 -10.79
CA ALA A 585 -9.30 32.38 -11.55
C ALA A 585 -9.82 30.95 -11.73
N GLY A 586 -11.14 30.77 -11.55
CA GLY A 586 -11.84 29.49 -11.65
C GLY A 586 -12.08 28.99 -13.09
N PRO A 587 -12.71 27.80 -13.23
CA PRO A 587 -13.07 27.24 -14.54
C PRO A 587 -14.12 28.09 -15.26
N ASP A 588 -14.10 28.07 -16.60
CA ASP A 588 -15.07 28.82 -17.39
C ASP A 588 -16.51 28.36 -17.12
N GLY A 589 -17.40 29.32 -16.89
CA GLY A 589 -18.80 29.06 -16.56
C GLY A 589 -19.06 28.59 -15.14
N PHE A 590 -18.03 28.31 -14.33
CA PHE A 590 -18.22 28.04 -12.91
C PHE A 590 -18.43 29.36 -12.17
N ARG A 591 -19.31 29.33 -11.17
CA ARG A 591 -19.58 30.47 -10.28
C ARG A 591 -18.89 30.28 -8.93
N PRO A 592 -18.57 31.35 -8.20
CA PRO A 592 -18.12 31.24 -6.81
C PRO A 592 -19.10 30.39 -5.97
N ALA A 593 -18.59 29.52 -5.10
CA ALA A 593 -19.44 28.62 -4.32
C ALA A 593 -20.39 29.36 -3.37
N GLY A 594 -19.99 30.55 -2.89
CA GLY A 594 -20.85 31.42 -2.07
C GLY A 594 -22.09 31.94 -2.82
N ASP A 595 -22.00 32.11 -4.14
CA ASP A 595 -23.12 32.57 -4.99
C ASP A 595 -24.03 31.41 -5.43
N ALA A 596 -23.68 30.18 -5.05
CA ALA A 596 -24.41 28.96 -5.39
C ALA A 596 -25.31 28.46 -4.24
N LEU A 597 -25.37 29.19 -3.13
CA LEU A 597 -26.19 28.93 -1.95
C LEU A 597 -27.67 29.30 -2.13
#